data_AF-A0A835HC57-F1
#
_entry.id   AF-A0A835HC57-F1
#
_cell.length_a   1.000
_cell.length_b   1.000
_cell.length_c   1.000
_cell.angle_alpha   90.00
_cell.angle_beta   90.00
_cell.angle_gamma   90.00
#
_symmetry.space_group_name_H-M   'P 1'
#
loop_
_entity.id
_entity.type
_entity.pdbx_description
1 polymer ?
#
loop_
_entity_poly.entity_id
_entity_poly.type
_entity_poly.pdbx_seq_one_letter_code
_entity_poly.pdbx_strand_id
1 'polypeptide(L)'
;GPKVRKPSPDQELTWRSNSNIDGLAAALHHCVAVLFTSPLVDIRGGYYDAGDNVKFNFPMSFTTTMLSWSTLEYGGRLGSQLGSARGAIRWATNYFLKCGTATPSKLYVGVGDPNVDHKCWERPEDMDTVRSVYSVFVVALQYRGAYSDSLGSAVYPFYYSYSGYKGYLGTDIFGWDNKFAGGSVLLSRFSYFFDWIYRALFSKDKSFEQYKLQAEDFMCKILPNSPSTSTQYIRGYGPDFPRRIHHRGSSLPSLISHPQTIGYDGGFHPFFYSSNPNPNILIGAVVGGPDQNNKSV
;
A
#
# COMPACT_ATOMS: atom_id res chain seq x y z
N GLY A 1 19.07 10.04 -29.28
CA GLY A 1 17.69 9.93 -28.76
C GLY A 1 17.68 10.24 -27.28
N PRO A 2 16.57 10.75 -26.73
CA PRO A 2 16.47 11.01 -25.29
C PRO A 2 16.68 9.70 -24.52
N LYS A 3 17.64 9.67 -23.60
CA LYS A 3 17.92 8.50 -22.77
C LYS A 3 16.77 8.33 -21.77
N VAL A 4 15.92 7.33 -21.98
CA VAL A 4 14.94 6.88 -20.98
C VAL A 4 15.73 6.48 -19.73
N ARG A 5 15.59 7.24 -18.64
CA ARG A 5 16.33 6.99 -17.39
C ARG A 5 15.55 5.99 -16.55
N LYS A 6 16.18 4.83 -16.27
CA LYS A 6 15.59 3.80 -15.41
C LYS A 6 15.49 4.28 -13.95
N PRO A 7 14.42 3.90 -13.21
CA PRO A 7 14.28 4.15 -11.77
C PRO A 7 15.38 3.52 -10.91
N SER A 8 15.93 2.40 -11.37
CA SER A 8 17.03 1.67 -10.75
C SER A 8 17.87 0.99 -11.85
N PRO A 9 19.20 0.83 -11.66
CA PRO A 9 20.03 0.01 -12.54
C PRO A 9 19.48 -1.40 -12.74
N ASP A 10 18.88 -1.97 -11.70
CA ASP A 10 18.35 -3.33 -11.66
C ASP A 10 16.86 -3.41 -12.10
N GLN A 11 16.33 -2.35 -12.72
CA GLN A 11 14.94 -2.34 -13.18
C GLN A 11 14.71 -3.35 -14.32
N GLU A 12 13.85 -4.34 -14.04
CA GLU A 12 13.43 -5.38 -14.98
C GLU A 12 12.21 -4.95 -15.84
N LEU A 13 11.31 -4.12 -15.29
CA LEU A 13 10.18 -3.58 -16.03
C LEU A 13 10.63 -2.47 -17.00
N THR A 14 10.91 -2.85 -18.25
CA THR A 14 11.52 -1.99 -19.28
C THR A 14 10.63 -0.86 -19.78
N TRP A 15 9.31 -0.98 -19.59
CA TRP A 15 8.32 0.02 -20.02
C TRP A 15 8.09 1.15 -19.00
N ARG A 16 8.68 1.04 -17.79
CA ARG A 16 8.65 2.08 -16.75
C ARG A 16 9.91 2.93 -16.78
N SER A 17 9.76 4.22 -16.50
CA SER A 17 10.87 5.18 -16.42
C SER A 17 10.74 6.06 -15.18
N ASN A 18 11.71 6.95 -14.97
CA ASN A 18 11.66 7.93 -13.89
C ASN A 18 10.40 8.81 -14.02
N SER A 19 9.60 8.87 -12.97
CA SER A 19 8.39 9.70 -12.84
C SER A 19 8.46 10.56 -11.59
N ASN A 20 7.69 11.66 -11.57
CA ASN A 20 7.66 12.59 -10.44
C ASN A 20 9.08 13.07 -10.03
N ILE A 21 9.91 13.37 -11.03
CA ILE A 21 11.33 13.71 -10.87
C ILE A 21 11.50 15.03 -10.12
N ASP A 22 10.56 15.95 -10.34
CA ASP A 22 10.55 17.22 -9.64
C ASP A 22 10.41 16.99 -8.15
N GLY A 23 9.59 16.04 -7.69
CA GLY A 23 9.45 15.69 -6.26
C GLY A 23 9.17 16.89 -5.35
N LEU A 24 8.89 18.04 -5.96
CA LEU A 24 8.92 19.39 -5.43
C LEU A 24 7.48 19.70 -5.09
N ALA A 25 7.04 19.11 -4.00
CA ALA A 25 5.69 19.33 -3.56
C ALA A 25 5.62 20.59 -2.72
N ALA A 26 4.72 21.50 -3.11
CA ALA A 26 4.23 22.51 -2.20
C ALA A 26 3.50 21.79 -1.05
N ALA A 27 4.04 21.85 0.17
CA ALA A 27 3.33 21.38 1.35
C ALA A 27 2.15 22.33 1.60
N LEU A 28 0.92 21.89 1.34
CA LEU A 28 -0.28 22.63 1.69
C LEU A 28 -0.54 22.44 3.19
N HIS A 29 -0.46 23.52 3.97
CA HIS A 29 -0.90 23.52 5.37
C HIS A 29 -2.39 23.88 5.36
N HIS A 30 -3.26 22.94 5.73
CA HIS A 30 -4.71 23.20 5.80
C HIS A 30 -5.17 23.94 7.07
N CYS A 31 -4.26 24.58 7.80
CA CYS A 31 -4.64 25.56 8.83
C CYS A 31 -3.87 26.85 8.62
N VAL A 32 -4.62 27.92 8.37
CA VAL A 32 -4.19 29.31 8.11
C VAL A 32 -3.65 29.53 6.70
N ALA A 33 -4.42 30.30 5.92
CA ALA A 33 -3.97 30.92 4.69
C ALA A 33 -2.78 31.83 5.00
N VAL A 34 -1.57 31.32 4.83
CA VAL A 34 -0.40 32.16 4.59
C VAL A 34 0.35 31.58 3.39
N LEU A 35 0.44 32.37 2.34
CA LEU A 35 1.31 32.15 1.19
C LEU A 35 2.77 32.24 1.66
N PHE A 36 3.26 31.18 2.27
CA PHE A 36 4.70 30.94 2.39
C PHE A 36 5.05 29.80 1.45
N THR A 37 5.93 30.09 0.49
CA THR A 37 6.62 29.09 -0.31
C THR A 37 7.28 28.10 0.63
N SER A 38 6.68 26.92 0.77
CA SER A 38 7.27 25.85 1.59
C SER A 38 8.62 25.47 0.98
N PRO A 39 9.66 25.25 1.80
CA PRO A 39 10.93 24.74 1.29
C PRO A 39 10.69 23.41 0.58
N LEU A 40 11.37 23.23 -0.54
CA LEU A 40 11.27 22.04 -1.38
C LEU A 40 11.75 20.82 -0.59
N VAL A 41 10.88 19.83 -0.44
CA VAL A 41 11.16 18.63 0.35
C VAL A 41 11.28 17.41 -0.57
N ASP A 42 12.42 16.71 -0.53
CA ASP A 42 12.60 15.48 -1.32
C ASP A 42 11.85 14.30 -0.70
N ILE A 43 10.74 13.94 -1.34
CA ILE A 43 9.90 12.78 -1.02
C ILE A 43 9.70 11.88 -2.25
N ARG A 44 10.74 11.80 -3.10
CA ARG A 44 10.77 10.87 -4.25
C ARG A 44 11.03 9.44 -3.80
N GLY A 45 10.57 8.47 -4.59
CA GLY A 45 10.58 7.04 -4.28
C GLY A 45 9.18 6.53 -3.87
N GLY A 46 9.12 5.36 -3.25
CA GLY A 46 7.85 4.75 -2.85
C GLY A 46 7.04 4.21 -4.03
N TYR A 47 5.87 3.66 -3.74
CA TYR A 47 4.97 3.08 -4.74
C TYR A 47 3.78 4.00 -5.03
N TYR A 48 3.26 3.93 -6.24
CA TYR A 48 1.87 4.34 -6.49
C TYR A 48 0.94 3.26 -5.98
N ASP A 49 -0.24 3.65 -5.52
CA ASP A 49 -1.11 2.78 -4.73
C ASP A 49 -1.76 1.67 -5.57
N ALA A 50 -2.36 2.04 -6.70
CA ALA A 50 -3.08 1.11 -7.55
C ALA A 50 -2.85 1.40 -9.04
N GLY A 51 -3.93 1.70 -9.77
CA GLY A 51 -3.87 2.12 -11.17
C GLY A 51 -3.66 3.62 -11.38
N ASP A 52 -3.53 4.35 -10.28
CA ASP A 52 -3.34 5.78 -10.18
C ASP A 52 -1.89 6.15 -9.95
N ASN A 53 -1.62 7.45 -9.87
CA ASN A 53 -0.31 7.96 -9.55
C ASN A 53 -0.28 8.57 -8.15
N VAL A 54 -1.25 8.28 -7.26
CA VAL A 54 -1.25 8.76 -5.87
C VAL A 54 -0.36 7.86 -5.01
N LYS A 55 0.32 8.45 -4.02
CA LYS A 55 1.02 7.69 -2.97
C LYS A 55 0.21 7.73 -1.69
N PHE A 56 -0.57 6.69 -1.44
CA PHE A 56 -1.26 6.50 -0.17
C PHE A 56 -0.36 5.72 0.81
N ASN A 57 0.17 6.39 1.84
CA ASN A 57 1.16 5.75 2.70
C ASN A 57 0.55 4.66 3.58
N PHE A 58 -0.74 4.72 3.91
CA PHE A 58 -1.38 3.73 4.77
C PHE A 58 -1.42 2.32 4.13
N PRO A 59 -2.02 2.12 2.95
CA PRO A 59 -1.93 0.84 2.22
C PRO A 59 -0.49 0.48 1.81
N MET A 60 0.35 1.45 1.42
CA MET A 60 1.77 1.17 1.12
C MET A 60 2.52 0.59 2.32
N SER A 61 2.26 1.12 3.53
CA SER A 61 2.90 0.66 4.77
C SER A 61 2.44 -0.75 5.14
N PHE A 62 1.15 -1.06 4.93
CA PHE A 62 0.62 -2.40 5.10
C PHE A 62 1.28 -3.39 4.15
N THR A 63 1.32 -3.09 2.85
CA THR A 63 1.98 -3.93 1.83
C THR A 63 3.46 -4.16 2.15
N THR A 64 4.17 -3.11 2.56
CA THR A 64 5.59 -3.21 2.95
C THR A 64 5.78 -4.09 4.19
N THR A 65 4.88 -3.97 5.17
CA THR A 65 4.89 -4.81 6.39
C THR A 65 4.65 -6.26 6.05
N MET A 66 3.67 -6.56 5.19
CA MET A 66 3.34 -7.93 4.78
C MET A 66 4.46 -8.56 3.95
N LEU A 67 5.08 -7.80 3.04
CA LEU A 67 6.22 -8.28 2.27
C LEU A 67 7.43 -8.54 3.18
N SER A 68 7.66 -7.67 4.17
CA SER A 68 8.73 -7.85 5.17
C SER A 68 8.48 -9.08 6.04
N TRP A 69 7.26 -9.24 6.55
CA TRP A 69 6.88 -10.40 7.36
C TRP A 69 7.02 -11.70 6.55
N SER A 70 6.52 -11.75 5.32
CA SER A 70 6.68 -12.91 4.43
C SER A 70 8.15 -13.21 4.13
N THR A 71 8.97 -12.18 3.91
CA THR A 71 10.41 -12.36 3.65
C THR A 71 11.16 -12.87 4.88
N LEU A 72 10.75 -12.46 6.09
CA LEU A 72 11.31 -12.98 7.35
C LEU A 72 10.92 -14.45 7.56
N GLU A 73 9.67 -14.81 7.32
CA GLU A 73 9.17 -16.16 7.58
C GLU A 73 9.59 -17.17 6.51
N TYR A 74 9.54 -16.76 5.24
CA TYR A 74 9.67 -17.64 4.08
C TYR A 74 10.86 -17.28 3.19
N GLY A 75 11.78 -16.42 3.64
CA GLY A 75 12.93 -15.97 2.85
C GLY A 75 13.76 -17.10 2.26
N GLY A 76 13.92 -18.21 2.98
CA GLY A 76 14.60 -19.41 2.48
C GLY A 76 13.90 -20.09 1.30
N ARG A 77 12.58 -19.91 1.15
CA ARG A 77 11.77 -20.44 0.04
C ARG A 77 11.71 -19.50 -1.16
N LEU A 78 12.12 -18.25 -1.02
CA LEU A 78 12.13 -17.28 -2.12
C LEU A 78 13.25 -17.54 -3.13
N GLY A 79 14.26 -18.33 -2.77
CA GLY A 79 15.36 -18.68 -3.68
C GLY A 79 16.03 -17.43 -4.26
N SER A 80 16.12 -17.36 -5.60
CA SER A 80 16.70 -16.21 -6.30
C SER A 80 15.92 -14.90 -6.13
N GLN A 81 14.63 -14.97 -5.77
CA GLN A 81 13.77 -13.78 -5.59
C GLN A 81 14.00 -13.07 -4.26
N LEU A 82 14.79 -13.63 -3.34
CA LEU A 82 15.07 -12.99 -2.05
C LEU A 82 15.73 -11.61 -2.22
N GLY A 83 16.60 -11.46 -3.23
CA GLY A 83 17.22 -10.17 -3.57
C GLY A 83 16.19 -9.14 -3.99
N SER A 84 15.31 -9.51 -4.94
CA SER A 84 14.22 -8.66 -5.43
C SER A 84 13.24 -8.29 -4.33
N ALA A 85 12.87 -9.23 -3.45
CA ALA A 85 12.01 -8.97 -2.29
C ALA A 85 12.63 -7.94 -1.34
N ARG A 86 13.92 -8.08 -1.00
CA ARG A 86 14.66 -7.09 -0.19
C ARG A 86 14.74 -5.74 -0.88
N GLY A 87 14.96 -5.71 -2.19
CA GLY A 87 14.95 -4.50 -3.01
C GLY A 87 13.60 -3.78 -2.95
N ALA A 88 12.50 -4.52 -3.09
CA ALA A 88 11.15 -3.99 -3.03
C ALA A 88 10.80 -3.40 -1.64
N ILE A 89 11.21 -4.08 -0.55
CA ILE A 89 11.08 -3.56 0.83
C ILE A 89 11.92 -2.29 1.00
N ARG A 90 13.16 -2.30 0.50
CA ARG A 90 14.07 -1.16 0.59
C ARG A 90 13.53 0.07 -0.14
N TRP A 91 12.87 -0.13 -1.29
CA TRP A 91 12.27 0.95 -2.07
C TRP A 91 11.20 1.72 -1.27
N ALA A 92 10.31 1.01 -0.58
CA ALA A 92 9.29 1.63 0.28
C ALA A 92 9.88 2.23 1.56
N THR A 93 10.77 1.51 2.25
CA THR A 93 11.35 1.96 3.52
C THR A 93 12.27 3.18 3.35
N ASN A 94 13.02 3.28 2.24
CA ASN A 94 13.77 4.49 1.90
C ASN A 94 12.84 5.71 1.75
N TYR A 95 11.67 5.51 1.14
CA TYR A 95 10.65 6.57 1.01
C TYR A 95 10.05 6.94 2.38
N PHE A 96 9.69 5.96 3.22
CA PHE A 96 9.18 6.24 4.57
C PHE A 96 10.20 6.95 5.45
N LEU A 97 11.49 6.62 5.31
CA LEU A 97 12.55 7.34 6.01
C LEU A 97 12.53 8.82 5.63
N LYS A 98 12.50 9.14 4.33
CA LYS A 98 12.34 10.52 3.86
C LYS A 98 11.08 11.17 4.44
N CYS A 99 9.93 10.47 4.40
CA CYS A 99 8.67 10.99 4.95
C CYS A 99 8.72 11.32 6.45
N GLY A 100 9.53 10.60 7.23
CA GLY A 100 9.66 10.80 8.68
C GLY A 100 10.80 11.73 9.10
N THR A 101 11.78 11.99 8.24
CA THR A 101 12.99 12.75 8.60
C THR A 101 13.21 14.01 7.78
N ALA A 102 12.51 14.22 6.67
CA ALA A 102 12.76 15.36 5.78
C ALA A 102 12.43 16.72 6.41
N THR A 103 11.56 16.75 7.42
CA THR A 103 11.30 17.96 8.20
C THR A 103 11.08 17.58 9.66
N PRO A 104 11.82 18.18 10.61
CA PRO A 104 11.58 17.95 12.03
C PRO A 104 10.10 18.17 12.36
N SER A 105 9.56 17.36 13.27
CA SER A 105 8.21 17.56 13.80
C SER A 105 7.06 17.36 12.77
N LYS A 106 7.35 16.79 11.60
CA LYS A 106 6.36 16.42 10.59
C LYS A 106 6.53 14.96 10.18
N LEU A 107 5.41 14.31 9.88
CA LEU A 107 5.37 13.03 9.17
C LEU A 107 4.53 13.19 7.92
N TYR A 108 5.14 12.95 6.76
CA TYR A 108 4.44 12.94 5.49
C TYR A 108 3.65 11.64 5.31
N VAL A 109 2.38 11.75 4.96
CA VAL A 109 1.42 10.63 4.93
C VAL A 109 0.77 10.40 3.55
N GLY A 110 1.02 11.28 2.59
CA GLY A 110 0.58 11.06 1.22
C GLY A 110 1.08 12.10 0.24
N VAL A 111 1.05 11.76 -1.04
CA VAL A 111 1.51 12.60 -2.15
C VAL A 111 0.56 12.50 -3.33
N GLY A 112 0.09 13.64 -3.83
CA GLY A 112 -0.91 13.76 -4.89
C GLY A 112 -2.31 13.91 -4.30
N ASP A 113 -3.09 14.87 -4.82
CA ASP A 113 -4.51 14.96 -4.52
C ASP A 113 -5.24 13.89 -5.36
N PRO A 114 -6.00 12.98 -4.73
CA PRO A 114 -6.64 11.89 -5.47
C PRO A 114 -7.71 12.38 -6.43
N ASN A 115 -8.43 13.46 -6.12
CA ASN A 115 -9.45 13.96 -7.03
C ASN A 115 -8.84 14.56 -8.30
N VAL A 116 -7.67 15.19 -8.19
CA VAL A 116 -6.95 15.74 -9.35
C VAL A 116 -6.30 14.63 -10.16
N ASP A 117 -5.63 13.68 -9.49
CA ASP A 117 -4.97 12.52 -10.12
C ASP A 117 -5.99 11.60 -10.81
N HIS A 118 -7.17 11.42 -10.23
CA HIS A 118 -8.19 10.52 -10.78
C HIS A 118 -8.99 11.13 -11.92
N LYS A 119 -8.93 12.45 -12.10
CA LYS A 119 -9.50 13.14 -13.27
C LYS A 119 -8.61 13.05 -14.51
N CYS A 120 -7.32 12.71 -14.36
CA CYS A 120 -6.42 12.52 -15.48
C CYS A 120 -6.18 11.04 -15.80
N TRP A 121 -5.89 10.75 -17.07
CA TRP A 121 -5.38 9.45 -17.50
C TRP A 121 -4.10 9.65 -18.30
N GLU A 122 -3.01 9.89 -17.60
CA GLU A 122 -1.69 10.18 -18.16
C GLU A 122 -0.63 9.20 -17.65
N ARG A 123 0.53 9.19 -18.32
CA ARG A 123 1.65 8.36 -17.85
C ARG A 123 2.24 8.97 -16.59
N PRO A 124 2.72 8.16 -15.63
CA PRO A 124 3.41 8.69 -14.46
C PRO A 124 4.57 9.63 -14.83
N GLU A 125 5.27 9.33 -15.94
CA GLU A 125 6.39 10.11 -16.46
C GLU A 125 5.99 11.45 -17.09
N ASP A 126 4.73 11.60 -17.52
CA ASP A 126 4.22 12.81 -18.17
C ASP A 126 3.36 13.67 -17.24
N MET A 127 3.23 13.30 -15.96
CA MET A 127 2.40 14.04 -15.01
C MET A 127 2.75 15.52 -14.97
N ASP A 128 1.77 16.35 -15.30
CA ASP A 128 1.87 17.81 -15.31
C ASP A 128 1.09 18.48 -14.15
N THR A 129 0.38 17.67 -13.35
CA THR A 129 -0.41 18.13 -12.21
C THR A 129 0.44 18.44 -10.98
N VAL A 130 0.04 19.46 -10.23
CA VAL A 130 0.66 19.78 -8.94
C VAL A 130 0.46 18.62 -7.97
N ARG A 131 1.57 18.11 -7.42
CA ARG A 131 1.55 17.00 -6.47
C ARG A 131 1.60 17.49 -5.04
N SER A 132 0.43 17.78 -4.48
CA SER A 132 0.24 18.16 -3.08
C SER A 132 0.82 17.12 -2.12
N VAL A 133 1.35 17.60 -0.99
CA VAL A 133 1.88 16.72 0.05
C VAL A 133 1.18 16.97 1.36
N TYR A 134 0.74 15.86 1.96
CA TYR A 134 0.00 15.86 3.20
C TYR A 134 0.93 15.40 4.32
N SER A 135 0.95 16.14 5.42
CA SER A 135 1.70 15.81 6.62
C SER A 135 0.85 15.92 7.87
N VAL A 136 1.15 15.10 8.86
CA VAL A 136 0.66 15.27 10.23
C VAL A 136 1.76 15.87 11.13
N PHE A 137 1.36 16.63 12.15
CA PHE A 137 2.26 17.38 13.03
C PHE A 137 2.56 16.65 14.36
N VAL A 138 3.49 17.21 15.14
CA VAL A 138 3.95 16.73 16.46
C VAL A 138 2.84 16.19 17.34
N VAL A 139 1.68 16.83 17.40
CA VAL A 139 0.55 16.35 18.23
C VAL A 139 0.13 14.94 17.82
N ALA A 140 -0.08 14.68 16.52
CA ALA A 140 -0.40 13.33 16.03
C ALA A 140 0.78 12.35 16.22
N LEU A 141 2.03 12.85 16.21
CA LEU A 141 3.23 12.05 16.47
C LEU A 141 3.55 11.83 17.96
N GLN A 142 3.00 12.65 18.85
CA GLN A 142 3.14 12.59 20.29
C GLN A 142 2.06 11.68 20.89
N TYR A 143 0.86 11.70 20.30
CA TYR A 143 -0.25 10.80 20.60
C TYR A 143 -0.29 9.63 19.59
N ARG A 144 0.87 9.02 19.29
CA ARG A 144 0.93 7.78 18.50
C ARG A 144 0.16 6.68 19.22
N GLY A 145 -0.77 6.05 18.51
CA GLY A 145 -1.63 5.01 19.07
C GLY A 145 -3.02 5.09 18.44
N ALA A 146 -3.94 4.28 18.93
CA ALA A 146 -5.33 4.50 18.58
C ALA A 146 -5.76 5.85 19.19
N TYR A 147 -6.43 6.71 18.42
CA TYR A 147 -6.96 8.00 18.91
C TYR A 147 -7.90 7.84 20.13
N SER A 148 -8.33 6.60 20.42
CA SER A 148 -9.06 6.19 21.62
C SER A 148 -8.29 6.36 22.93
N ASP A 149 -6.96 6.36 22.90
CA ASP A 149 -6.18 6.21 24.13
C ASP A 149 -5.83 7.56 24.77
N SER A 150 -6.01 8.67 24.04
CA SER A 150 -5.55 10.00 24.48
C SER A 150 -6.45 11.19 24.13
N LEU A 151 -7.38 11.08 23.18
CA LEU A 151 -8.19 12.23 22.70
C LEU A 151 -9.71 12.01 22.79
N GLY A 152 -10.16 10.91 23.40
CA GLY A 152 -11.56 10.49 23.42
C GLY A 152 -12.54 11.58 23.87
N SER A 153 -12.20 12.38 24.87
CA SER A 153 -13.06 13.48 25.36
C SER A 153 -13.19 14.67 24.40
N ALA A 154 -12.16 14.94 23.58
CA ALA A 154 -12.13 16.09 22.66
C ALA A 154 -12.83 15.80 21.33
N VAL A 155 -12.84 14.54 20.89
CA VAL A 155 -13.39 14.12 19.58
C VAL A 155 -14.81 13.58 19.64
N TYR A 156 -15.29 13.19 20.83
CA TYR A 156 -16.65 12.67 21.07
C TYR A 156 -17.78 13.55 20.51
N PRO A 157 -17.72 14.90 20.55
CA PRO A 157 -18.78 15.75 19.99
C PRO A 157 -18.92 15.65 18.47
N PHE A 158 -17.88 15.19 17.75
CA PHE A 158 -17.83 15.17 16.29
C PHE A 158 -17.87 13.74 15.72
N TYR A 159 -17.39 12.76 16.49
CA TYR A 159 -17.32 11.36 16.09
C TYR A 159 -17.83 10.45 17.21
N TYR A 160 -19.01 9.83 17.01
CA TYR A 160 -19.64 8.89 17.96
C TYR A 160 -18.84 7.57 18.13
N SER A 161 -17.93 7.28 17.20
CA SER A 161 -16.98 6.19 17.24
C SER A 161 -15.63 6.70 16.75
N TYR A 162 -14.68 6.85 17.67
CA TYR A 162 -13.38 7.49 17.46
C TYR A 162 -12.21 6.50 17.44
N SER A 163 -12.50 5.21 17.64
CA SER A 163 -11.58 4.12 17.34
C SER A 163 -12.01 3.54 16.00
N GLY A 164 -11.29 3.84 14.92
CA GLY A 164 -11.32 2.99 13.72
C GLY A 164 -11.07 1.50 14.02
N TYR A 165 -10.65 1.19 15.26
CA TYR A 165 -10.51 -0.12 15.90
C TYR A 165 -11.81 -0.84 16.28
N LYS A 166 -12.96 -0.16 16.39
CA LYS A 166 -14.25 -0.82 16.76
C LYS A 166 -15.17 -1.06 15.57
N GLY A 167 -14.78 -0.69 14.35
CA GLY A 167 -15.46 -1.11 13.14
C GLY A 167 -15.03 -2.53 12.79
N TYR A 168 -15.84 -3.53 13.15
CA TYR A 168 -15.59 -4.97 12.96
C TYR A 168 -14.32 -5.49 13.65
N LEU A 169 -14.44 -5.83 14.95
CA LEU A 169 -13.50 -6.73 15.66
C LEU A 169 -13.59 -8.18 15.17
N GLY A 170 -13.83 -8.36 13.88
CA GLY A 170 -13.86 -9.66 13.24
C GLY A 170 -12.44 -10.07 12.84
N THR A 171 -12.10 -11.32 13.12
CA THR A 171 -10.93 -12.04 12.59
C THR A 171 -11.19 -12.60 11.19
N ASP A 172 -12.32 -12.24 10.57
CA ASP A 172 -12.75 -12.67 9.24
C ASP A 172 -12.08 -11.87 8.11
N ILE A 173 -11.61 -10.65 8.39
CA ILE A 173 -10.98 -9.77 7.41
C ILE A 173 -9.58 -9.39 7.88
N PHE A 174 -8.62 -9.48 6.95
CA PHE A 174 -7.27 -8.99 7.14
C PHE A 174 -6.87 -8.12 5.94
N GLY A 175 -6.61 -6.85 6.20
CA GLY A 175 -6.39 -5.84 5.16
C GLY A 175 -5.68 -4.58 5.67
N TRP A 176 -5.47 -3.65 4.73
CA TRP A 176 -4.78 -2.39 5.00
C TRP A 176 -5.52 -1.51 6.00
N ASP A 177 -6.83 -1.70 6.19
CA ASP A 177 -7.70 -1.05 7.16
C ASP A 177 -7.84 -1.89 8.45
N ASN A 178 -8.03 -3.21 8.36
CA ASN A 178 -8.17 -4.12 9.51
C ASN A 178 -6.96 -5.08 9.68
N LYS A 179 -6.20 -4.91 10.77
CA LYS A 179 -5.00 -5.73 11.08
C LYS A 179 -5.22 -6.73 12.22
N PHE A 180 -6.44 -6.87 12.73
CA PHE A 180 -6.73 -7.58 13.97
C PHE A 180 -6.38 -9.08 13.89
N ALA A 181 -6.74 -9.72 12.78
CA ALA A 181 -6.37 -11.11 12.50
C ALA A 181 -4.85 -11.32 12.48
N GLY A 182 -4.10 -10.46 11.76
CA GLY A 182 -2.65 -10.55 11.69
C GLY A 182 -1.95 -10.31 13.04
N GLY A 183 -2.42 -9.34 13.83
CA GLY A 183 -1.94 -9.11 15.19
C GLY A 183 -2.17 -10.29 16.11
N SER A 184 -3.33 -10.94 16.00
CA SER A 184 -3.68 -12.14 16.77
C SER A 184 -2.77 -13.32 16.44
N VAL A 185 -2.47 -13.54 15.15
CA VAL A 185 -1.50 -14.57 14.70
C VAL A 185 -0.08 -14.30 15.22
N LEU A 186 0.38 -13.05 15.19
CA LEU A 186 1.72 -12.71 15.72
C LEU A 186 1.81 -12.92 17.23
N LEU A 187 0.80 -12.43 17.97
CA LEU A 187 0.76 -12.57 19.43
C LEU A 187 0.58 -14.02 19.86
N SER A 188 -0.21 -14.82 19.14
CA SER A 188 -0.35 -16.25 19.42
C SER A 188 0.99 -16.97 19.25
N ARG A 189 1.78 -16.66 18.21
CA ARG A 189 3.13 -17.22 18.03
C ARG A 189 4.11 -16.81 19.12
N PHE A 190 4.08 -15.55 19.55
CA PHE A 190 4.88 -15.09 20.68
C PHE A 190 4.50 -15.89 21.93
N SER A 191 3.19 -16.11 22.15
CA SER A 191 2.73 -17.01 23.20
C SER A 191 3.29 -18.41 23.04
N TYR A 192 3.21 -19.07 21.87
CA TYR A 192 3.75 -20.44 21.69
C TYR A 192 5.27 -20.55 21.88
N PHE A 193 6.05 -19.56 21.42
CA PHE A 193 7.50 -19.55 21.59
C PHE A 193 7.90 -19.37 23.05
N PHE A 194 7.18 -18.50 23.78
CA PHE A 194 7.41 -18.29 25.20
C PHE A 194 6.69 -19.30 26.10
N ASP A 195 5.66 -20.03 25.65
CA ASP A 195 4.86 -20.98 26.44
C ASP A 195 5.75 -22.06 27.08
N TRP A 196 6.78 -22.51 26.36
CA TRP A 196 7.75 -23.47 26.89
C TRP A 196 8.58 -22.90 28.06
N ILE A 197 8.97 -21.63 28.00
CA ILE A 197 9.75 -20.94 29.06
C ILE A 197 8.82 -20.47 30.19
N TYR A 198 7.68 -19.88 29.83
CA TYR A 198 6.69 -19.35 30.75
C TYR A 198 6.04 -20.45 31.57
N ARG A 199 5.61 -21.58 31.00
CA ARG A 199 5.07 -22.70 31.80
C ARG A 199 6.07 -23.28 32.77
N ALA A 200 7.37 -23.18 32.46
CA ALA A 200 8.44 -23.63 33.34
C ALA A 200 8.74 -22.65 34.48
N LEU A 201 8.47 -21.35 34.32
CA LEU A 201 8.86 -20.30 35.27
C LEU A 201 7.68 -19.58 35.97
N PHE A 202 6.50 -19.53 35.34
CA PHE A 202 5.34 -18.76 35.79
C PHE A 202 4.03 -19.54 35.54
N SER A 203 3.19 -19.65 36.55
CA SER A 203 1.92 -20.38 36.51
C SER A 203 0.91 -19.82 35.49
N LYS A 204 0.33 -20.71 34.67
CA LYS A 204 -0.94 -20.60 33.89
C LYS A 204 -1.47 -19.19 33.58
N ASP A 205 -0.66 -18.31 32.99
CA ASP A 205 -1.17 -17.04 32.48
C ASP A 205 -2.01 -17.29 31.21
N LYS A 206 -3.30 -16.92 31.27
CA LYS A 206 -4.28 -17.07 30.17
C LYS A 206 -4.37 -15.82 29.30
N SER A 207 -3.56 -14.79 29.56
CA SER A 207 -3.57 -13.50 28.86
C SER A 207 -3.52 -13.61 27.33
N PHE A 208 -2.89 -14.67 26.80
CA PHE A 208 -2.74 -14.89 25.36
C PHE A 208 -3.74 -15.86 24.73
N GLU A 209 -4.60 -16.51 25.51
CA GLU A 209 -5.51 -17.55 24.99
C GLU A 209 -6.49 -17.00 23.94
N GLN A 210 -6.97 -15.77 24.15
CA GLN A 210 -7.87 -15.12 23.20
C GLN A 210 -7.23 -14.93 21.82
N TYR A 211 -5.93 -14.63 21.75
CA TYR A 211 -5.23 -14.43 20.48
C TYR A 211 -4.99 -15.74 19.74
N LYS A 212 -4.82 -16.85 20.47
CA LYS A 212 -4.77 -18.20 19.89
C LYS A 212 -6.09 -18.55 19.23
N LEU A 213 -7.21 -18.41 19.95
CA LEU A 213 -8.55 -18.66 19.40
C LEU A 213 -8.86 -17.79 18.18
N GLN A 214 -8.47 -16.51 18.23
CA GLN A 214 -8.62 -15.57 17.11
C GLN A 214 -7.77 -15.95 15.89
N ALA A 215 -6.54 -16.44 16.12
CA ALA A 215 -5.68 -16.94 15.05
C ALA A 215 -6.24 -18.23 14.43
N GLU A 216 -6.73 -19.17 15.24
CA GLU A 216 -7.35 -20.41 14.79
C GLU A 216 -8.62 -20.14 13.97
N ASP A 217 -9.49 -19.25 14.44
CA ASP A 217 -10.70 -18.85 13.71
C ASP A 217 -10.36 -18.25 12.33
N PHE A 218 -9.37 -17.36 12.26
CA PHE A 218 -8.90 -16.81 10.98
C PHE A 218 -8.36 -17.91 10.05
N MET A 219 -7.50 -18.80 10.55
CA MET A 219 -6.93 -19.89 9.75
C MET A 219 -8.01 -20.83 9.19
N CYS A 220 -9.00 -21.19 10.01
CA CYS A 220 -10.12 -22.00 9.57
C CYS A 220 -10.97 -21.33 8.48
N LYS A 221 -11.06 -19.99 8.44
CA LYS A 221 -11.81 -19.26 7.41
C LYS A 221 -11.09 -19.14 6.08
N ILE A 222 -9.76 -19.20 6.07
CA ILE A 222 -8.98 -19.07 4.84
C ILE A 222 -8.54 -20.42 4.26
N LEU A 223 -8.28 -21.43 5.09
CA LEU A 223 -7.71 -22.69 4.61
C LEU A 223 -8.66 -23.44 3.68
N PRO A 224 -8.22 -23.85 2.47
CA PRO A 224 -9.05 -24.61 1.56
C PRO A 224 -9.49 -25.93 2.20
N ASN A 225 -10.78 -26.27 2.05
CA ASN A 225 -11.45 -27.45 2.62
C ASN A 225 -11.76 -27.39 4.13
N SER A 226 -11.61 -26.23 4.78
CA SER A 226 -12.15 -26.05 6.12
C SER A 226 -13.69 -25.91 6.09
N PRO A 227 -14.44 -26.45 7.06
CA PRO A 227 -15.90 -26.30 7.15
C PRO A 227 -16.39 -24.85 7.21
N SER A 228 -15.53 -23.90 7.58
CA SER A 228 -15.84 -22.47 7.71
C SER A 228 -15.14 -21.59 6.66
N THR A 229 -14.58 -22.19 5.60
CA THR A 229 -13.86 -21.44 4.56
C THR A 229 -14.78 -20.41 3.88
N SER A 230 -14.37 -19.14 3.86
CA SER A 230 -15.08 -18.06 3.16
C SER A 230 -14.29 -17.48 1.98
N THR A 231 -13.02 -17.85 1.83
CA THR A 231 -12.14 -17.31 0.79
C THR A 231 -12.13 -18.19 -0.47
N GLN A 232 -12.36 -17.60 -1.64
CA GLN A 232 -12.18 -18.27 -2.92
C GLN A 232 -10.77 -18.02 -3.48
N TYR A 233 -10.10 -19.08 -3.92
CA TYR A 233 -8.76 -19.00 -4.51
C TYR A 233 -8.84 -19.00 -6.03
N ILE A 234 -8.46 -17.89 -6.67
CA ILE A 234 -8.27 -17.84 -8.12
C ILE A 234 -6.82 -18.25 -8.43
N ARG A 235 -6.63 -19.24 -9.31
CA ARG A 235 -5.29 -19.58 -9.81
C ARG A 235 -4.79 -18.45 -10.72
N GLY A 236 -3.88 -17.62 -10.21
CA GLY A 236 -3.34 -16.45 -10.91
C GLY A 236 -2.25 -16.74 -11.94
N TYR A 237 -2.09 -17.97 -12.42
CA TYR A 237 -1.05 -18.31 -13.41
C TYR A 237 -1.59 -19.29 -14.46
N GLY A 238 -1.49 -18.92 -15.74
CA GLY A 238 -2.01 -19.69 -16.87
C GLY A 238 -2.12 -18.87 -18.16
N PRO A 239 -2.54 -19.50 -19.28
CA PRO A 239 -2.70 -18.83 -20.57
C PRO A 239 -3.80 -17.74 -20.56
N ASP A 240 -4.76 -17.86 -19.65
CA ASP A 240 -5.92 -16.97 -19.50
C ASP A 240 -5.76 -16.06 -18.28
N PHE A 241 -5.08 -14.93 -18.47
CA PHE A 241 -4.91 -13.88 -17.46
C PHE A 241 -5.55 -12.55 -17.91
N PRO A 242 -5.97 -11.67 -16.98
CA PRO A 242 -6.57 -10.39 -17.31
C PRO A 242 -5.62 -9.51 -18.15
N ARG A 243 -6.08 -9.09 -19.32
CA ARG A 243 -5.29 -8.26 -20.25
C ARG A 243 -5.69 -6.78 -20.25
N ARG A 244 -6.79 -6.43 -19.58
CA ARG A 244 -7.29 -5.05 -19.43
C ARG A 244 -7.39 -4.73 -17.95
N ILE A 245 -6.28 -4.26 -17.40
CA ILE A 245 -6.20 -3.91 -15.98
C ILE A 245 -6.34 -2.39 -15.86
N HIS A 246 -7.18 -1.92 -14.95
CA HIS A 246 -7.35 -0.50 -14.65
C HIS A 246 -6.05 0.06 -14.04
N HIS A 247 -5.07 0.39 -14.88
CA HIS A 247 -3.73 0.78 -14.46
C HIS A 247 -3.04 1.66 -15.51
N ARG A 248 -2.88 2.96 -15.24
CA ARG A 248 -2.35 3.98 -16.17
C ARG A 248 -1.03 3.58 -16.82
N GLY A 249 -0.04 3.16 -16.02
CA GLY A 249 1.27 2.76 -16.56
C GLY A 249 1.23 1.51 -17.46
N SER A 250 0.19 0.68 -17.33
CA SER A 250 0.05 -0.55 -18.12
C SER A 250 -0.78 -0.28 -19.38
N SER A 251 -1.83 0.54 -19.28
CA SER A 251 -2.75 0.86 -20.38
C SER A 251 -2.18 1.88 -21.38
N LEU A 252 -1.18 2.67 -21.00
CA LEU A 252 -0.55 3.67 -21.87
C LEU A 252 0.77 3.17 -22.48
N PRO A 253 1.10 3.52 -23.74
CA PRO A 253 2.35 3.10 -24.37
C PRO A 253 3.56 3.69 -23.64
N SER A 254 4.61 2.89 -23.47
CA SER A 254 5.86 3.33 -22.83
C SER A 254 6.50 4.53 -23.54
N LEU A 255 7.41 5.25 -22.86
CA LEU A 255 8.23 6.29 -23.48
C LEU A 255 9.12 5.77 -24.63
N ILE A 256 9.44 4.47 -24.64
CA ILE A 256 10.23 3.84 -25.72
C ILE A 256 9.40 3.74 -27.00
N SER A 257 8.13 3.31 -26.87
CA SER A 257 7.23 3.13 -28.01
C SER A 257 6.50 4.40 -28.43
N HIS A 258 6.31 5.35 -27.51
CA HIS A 258 5.65 6.64 -27.75
C HIS A 258 6.37 7.76 -27.00
N PRO A 259 7.44 8.36 -27.55
CA PRO A 259 8.25 9.36 -26.85
C PRO A 259 7.54 10.69 -26.56
N GLN A 260 6.47 11.00 -27.29
CA GLN A 260 5.68 12.20 -27.09
C GLN A 260 4.91 12.13 -25.78
N THR A 261 4.75 13.27 -25.12
CA THR A 261 3.99 13.40 -23.87
C THR A 261 2.51 13.07 -24.08
N ILE A 262 1.95 12.28 -23.18
CA ILE A 262 0.51 12.06 -23.06
C ILE A 262 0.07 12.88 -21.84
N GLY A 263 -0.44 14.08 -22.08
CA GLY A 263 -0.85 15.00 -21.02
C GLY A 263 -2.17 14.59 -20.33
N TYR A 264 -2.61 15.43 -19.39
CA TYR A 264 -3.75 15.25 -18.49
C TYR A 264 -4.88 14.30 -18.97
N ASP A 265 -5.55 14.61 -20.08
CA ASP A 265 -6.68 13.79 -20.60
C ASP A 265 -6.32 12.91 -21.80
N GLY A 266 -5.07 12.98 -22.27
CA GLY A 266 -4.63 12.38 -23.53
C GLY A 266 -4.66 10.84 -23.55
N GLY A 267 -4.75 10.20 -22.39
CA GLY A 267 -4.84 8.74 -22.30
C GLY A 267 -6.27 8.21 -22.22
N PHE A 268 -7.30 9.05 -22.04
CA PHE A 268 -8.68 8.56 -22.01
C PHE A 268 -9.11 7.97 -23.35
N HIS A 269 -8.87 8.72 -24.43
CA HIS A 269 -8.95 8.24 -25.80
C HIS A 269 -7.57 8.34 -26.45
N PRO A 270 -7.07 7.28 -27.12
CA PRO A 270 -7.77 6.03 -27.42
C PRO A 270 -7.57 4.91 -26.38
N PHE A 271 -6.88 5.11 -25.26
CA PHE A 271 -6.41 3.97 -24.45
C PHE A 271 -7.41 3.49 -23.39
N PHE A 272 -7.81 4.35 -22.46
CA PHE A 272 -8.66 3.95 -21.33
C PHE A 272 -10.01 3.34 -21.77
N TYR A 273 -10.68 3.99 -22.72
CA TYR A 273 -11.99 3.56 -23.21
C TYR A 273 -11.91 2.46 -24.29
N SER A 274 -10.73 2.06 -24.74
CA SER A 274 -10.59 1.03 -25.77
C SER A 274 -10.82 -0.37 -25.21
N SER A 275 -11.43 -1.23 -26.03
CA SER A 275 -11.57 -2.67 -25.77
C SER A 275 -10.28 -3.47 -25.98
N ASN A 276 -9.20 -2.83 -26.44
CA ASN A 276 -7.90 -3.47 -26.65
C ASN A 276 -7.25 -3.85 -25.32
N PRO A 277 -6.40 -4.89 -25.31
CA PRO A 277 -5.56 -5.19 -24.16
C PRO A 277 -4.59 -4.03 -23.87
N ASN A 278 -4.19 -3.91 -22.61
CA ASN A 278 -3.14 -2.99 -22.19
C ASN A 278 -1.84 -3.28 -22.96
N PRO A 279 -1.16 -2.27 -23.53
CA PRO A 279 0.06 -2.46 -24.30
C PRO A 279 1.23 -3.01 -23.47
N ASN A 280 1.28 -2.74 -22.16
CA ASN A 280 2.30 -3.28 -21.27
C ASN A 280 1.68 -4.33 -20.33
N ILE A 281 2.19 -5.56 -20.37
CA ILE A 281 1.74 -6.63 -19.49
C ILE A 281 2.14 -6.31 -18.04
N LEU A 282 1.17 -6.24 -17.13
CA LEU A 282 1.39 -5.99 -15.71
C LEU A 282 1.64 -7.31 -14.97
N ILE A 283 2.85 -7.84 -15.14
CA ILE A 283 3.26 -9.15 -14.61
C ILE A 283 3.14 -9.16 -13.07
N GLY A 284 2.51 -10.21 -12.54
CA GLY A 284 2.38 -10.44 -11.09
C GLY A 284 1.26 -9.68 -10.39
N ALA A 285 0.49 -8.83 -11.11
CA ALA A 285 -0.66 -8.14 -10.52
C ALA A 285 -1.81 -9.11 -10.24
N VAL A 286 -2.37 -9.00 -9.03
CA VAL A 286 -3.61 -9.67 -8.63
C VAL A 286 -4.75 -8.68 -8.84
N VAL A 287 -5.74 -9.05 -9.64
CA VAL A 287 -6.95 -8.22 -9.88
C VAL A 287 -7.99 -8.45 -8.79
N GLY A 288 -8.95 -7.52 -8.65
CA GLY A 288 -10.02 -7.61 -7.65
C GLY A 288 -10.87 -8.90 -7.71
N GLY A 289 -10.88 -9.56 -8.86
CA GLY A 289 -11.58 -10.83 -9.06
C GLY A 289 -13.01 -10.65 -9.56
N PRO A 290 -13.78 -11.75 -9.64
CA PRO A 290 -15.15 -11.73 -10.10
C PRO A 290 -16.10 -11.11 -9.07
N ASP A 291 -17.29 -10.72 -9.53
CA ASP A 291 -18.40 -10.34 -8.68
C ASP A 291 -18.94 -11.52 -7.85
N GLN A 292 -19.93 -11.24 -7.00
CA GLN A 292 -20.63 -12.24 -6.17
C GLN A 292 -21.29 -13.39 -6.96
N ASN A 293 -21.43 -13.28 -8.28
CA ASN A 293 -21.98 -14.30 -9.17
C ASN A 293 -20.89 -15.04 -9.95
N ASN A 294 -19.62 -14.94 -9.54
CA ASN A 294 -18.45 -15.46 -10.23
C ASN A 294 -18.27 -14.91 -11.67
N LYS A 295 -18.80 -13.71 -11.97
CA LYS A 295 -18.59 -13.05 -13.25
C LYS A 295 -17.43 -12.07 -13.17
N SER A 296 -16.50 -12.16 -14.10
CA SER A 296 -15.46 -11.16 -14.34
C SER A 296 -15.58 -10.65 -15.77
N VAL A 297 -15.31 -9.36 -15.98
CA VAL A 297 -15.38 -8.66 -17.29
C VAL A 297 -13.99 -8.23 -17.71
#